data_AF-A0A7Y9EMD6-F1
#
_entry.id   AF-A0A7Y9EMD6-F1
#
_cell.length_a   1.000
_cell.length_b   1.000
_cell.length_c   1.000
_cell.angle_alpha   90.00
_cell.angle_beta   90.00
_cell.angle_gamma   90.00
#
_symmetry.space_group_name_H-M   'P 1'
#
loop_
_entity.id
_entity.type
_entity.pdbx_description
1 polymer ?
#
loop_
_entity_poly.entity_id
_entity_poly.type
_entity_poly.pdbx_seq_one_letter_code
_entity_poly.pdbx_strand_id
1 'polypeptide(L)'
;MVSFGNSSRASTSFSAGDFYPKEASLRGFYVLNDLDGPRTAEDLIYLASLVATGELAVDIAAVNDWRDARETLHRLRDRRVAGKAVLLVTGEKPG
;
A
#
# COMPACT_ATOMS: atom_id res chain seq x y z
N MET A 1 8.83 7.44 -14.15
CA MET A 1 7.59 6.86 -13.58
C MET A 1 7.96 5.67 -12.72
N VAL A 2 7.39 5.56 -11.53
CA VAL A 2 7.52 4.38 -10.66
C VAL A 2 6.17 3.67 -10.61
N SER A 3 6.13 2.39 -10.96
CA SER A 3 4.92 1.57 -10.92
C SER A 3 4.98 0.60 -9.74
N PHE A 4 3.96 0.65 -8.88
CA PHE A 4 3.79 -0.21 -7.71
C PHE A 4 2.75 -1.33 -7.97
N GLY A 5 2.18 -1.38 -9.18
CA GLY A 5 1.18 -2.36 -9.58
C GLY A 5 0.22 -1.83 -10.64
N ASN A 6 -0.53 -2.74 -11.27
CA ASN A 6 -1.58 -2.43 -12.22
C ASN A 6 -2.92 -2.95 -11.69
N SER A 7 -3.67 -2.09 -11.01
CA SER A 7 -4.95 -2.46 -10.40
C SER A 7 -6.06 -2.79 -11.41
N SER A 8 -5.97 -2.30 -12.65
CA SER A 8 -6.94 -2.64 -13.71
C SER A 8 -6.59 -3.93 -14.45
N ARG A 9 -5.35 -4.40 -14.33
CA ARG A 9 -4.76 -5.51 -15.10
C ARG A 9 -4.82 -5.31 -16.62
N ALA A 10 -5.13 -4.10 -17.09
CA ALA A 10 -5.17 -3.80 -18.51
C ALA A 10 -3.75 -3.75 -19.10
N SER A 11 -3.59 -4.10 -20.38
CA SER A 11 -2.31 -3.90 -21.06
C SER A 11 -1.95 -2.41 -21.10
N THR A 12 -0.71 -2.07 -20.74
CA THR A 12 -0.20 -0.70 -20.77
C THR A 12 0.82 -0.54 -21.90
N SER A 13 0.56 0.36 -22.84
CA SER A 13 1.47 0.74 -23.93
C SER A 13 2.00 2.16 -23.76
N PHE A 14 3.24 2.42 -24.17
CA PHE A 14 3.83 3.76 -24.23
C PHE A 14 4.72 3.90 -25.47
N SER A 15 4.95 5.13 -25.92
CA SER A 15 5.87 5.40 -27.02
C SER A 15 7.28 5.61 -26.48
N ALA A 16 8.27 4.91 -27.03
CA ALA A 16 9.68 5.12 -26.66
C ALA A 16 10.16 6.56 -27.01
N GLY A 17 9.55 7.19 -28.01
CA GLY A 17 9.83 8.58 -28.37
C GLY A 17 9.52 9.59 -27.26
N ASP A 18 8.61 9.25 -26.34
CA ASP A 18 8.29 10.10 -25.19
C ASP A 18 9.42 10.16 -24.15
N PHE A 19 10.34 9.18 -24.20
CA PHE A 19 11.46 9.03 -23.27
C PHE A 19 12.75 9.69 -23.80
N TYR A 20 12.93 9.68 -25.12
CA TYR A 20 14.17 10.06 -25.80
C TYR A 20 14.64 11.51 -25.51
N PRO A 21 13.79 12.54 -25.54
CA PRO A 21 14.26 13.91 -25.27
C PRO A 21 14.29 14.27 -23.76
N LYS A 22 13.84 13.37 -22.87
CA LYS A 22 13.56 13.68 -21.46
C LYS A 22 14.39 12.87 -20.47
N GLU A 23 15.25 11.97 -20.95
CA GLU A 23 15.99 11.01 -20.12
C GLU A 23 15.08 10.26 -19.12
N ALA A 24 13.82 10.02 -19.51
CA ALA A 24 12.83 9.46 -18.62
C ALA A 24 13.15 7.98 -18.33
N SER A 25 12.82 7.52 -17.11
CA SER A 25 12.97 6.11 -16.72
C SER A 25 11.65 5.49 -16.26
N LEU A 26 11.49 4.20 -16.56
CA LEU A 26 10.42 3.35 -16.04
C LEU A 26 11.03 2.34 -15.09
N ARG A 27 10.60 2.38 -13.82
CA ARG A 27 11.06 1.44 -12.79
C ARG A 27 9.87 0.71 -12.19
N GLY A 28 9.90 -0.62 -12.26
CA GLY A 28 9.02 -1.47 -11.46
C GLY A 28 9.51 -1.44 -10.01
N PHE A 29 8.59 -1.24 -9.08
CA PHE A 29 8.87 -1.33 -7.65
C PHE A 29 7.98 -2.39 -7.04
N TYR A 30 8.59 -3.39 -6.41
CA TYR A 30 7.88 -4.50 -5.79
C TYR A 30 8.40 -4.70 -4.37
N VAL A 31 7.59 -4.27 -3.41
CA VAL A 31 7.95 -4.22 -1.98
C VAL A 31 8.49 -5.57 -1.49
N LEU A 32 7.90 -6.68 -1.91
CA LEU A 32 8.24 -8.00 -1.36
C LEU A 32 9.63 -8.50 -1.75
N ASN A 33 10.29 -7.92 -2.74
CA ASN A 33 11.63 -8.34 -3.15
C ASN A 33 12.73 -7.88 -2.18
N ASP A 34 12.48 -6.84 -1.39
CA ASP A 34 13.49 -6.20 -0.54
C ASP A 34 13.19 -6.38 0.97
N LEU A 35 12.12 -7.11 1.33
CA LEU A 35 11.60 -7.20 2.70
C LEU A 35 12.52 -7.89 3.72
N ASP A 36 13.51 -8.66 3.28
CA ASP A 36 14.47 -9.38 4.14
C ASP A 36 15.79 -8.62 4.37
N GLY A 37 15.92 -7.41 3.80
CA GLY A 37 17.12 -6.59 3.92
C GLY A 37 17.12 -5.63 5.13
N PRO A 38 18.31 -5.22 5.64
CA PRO A 38 18.44 -4.21 6.70
C PRO A 38 17.75 -2.88 6.40
N ARG A 39 17.67 -2.52 5.10
CA ARG A 39 17.01 -1.29 4.64
C ARG A 39 15.51 -1.28 4.93
N THR A 40 14.86 -2.43 4.92
CA THR A 40 13.42 -2.53 5.22
C THR A 40 13.12 -2.09 6.66
N ALA A 41 13.98 -2.43 7.62
CA ALA A 41 13.82 -1.97 8.99
C ALA A 41 13.99 -0.45 9.12
N GLU A 42 14.99 0.12 8.44
CA GLU A 42 15.24 1.56 8.41
C GLU A 42 14.06 2.32 7.78
N ASP A 43 13.54 1.83 6.65
CA ASP A 43 12.39 2.40 5.96
C ASP A 43 11.12 2.36 6.84
N LEU A 44 10.89 1.25 7.55
CA LEU A 44 9.75 1.13 8.48
C LEU A 44 9.88 2.08 9.67
N ILE A 45 11.09 2.25 10.23
CA ILE A 45 11.37 3.22 11.30
C ILE A 45 11.09 4.64 10.81
N TYR A 46 11.53 4.97 9.59
CA TYR A 46 11.29 6.28 8.99
C TYR A 46 9.79 6.53 8.78
N LEU A 47 9.05 5.57 8.22
CA LEU A 47 7.60 5.69 8.07
C LEU A 47 6.89 5.85 9.42
N ALA A 48 7.30 5.09 10.44
CA ALA A 48 6.74 5.19 11.78
C ALA A 48 7.02 6.55 12.43
N SER A 49 8.20 7.13 12.21
CA SER A 49 8.53 8.46 12.74
C SER A 49 7.68 9.56 12.09
N LEU A 50 7.43 9.50 10.79
CA LEU A 50 6.54 10.44 10.10
C LEU A 50 5.09 10.35 10.62
N VAL A 51 4.62 9.15 10.95
CA VAL A 51 3.30 8.99 11.59
C VAL A 51 3.31 9.60 12.99
N ALA A 52 4.37 9.35 13.76
CA ALA A 52 4.49 9.88 15.12
C ALA A 52 4.60 11.41 15.16
N THR A 53 5.23 12.04 14.16
CA THR A 53 5.30 13.51 14.03
C THR A 53 4.06 14.13 13.39
N GLY A 54 3.13 13.31 12.88
CA GLY A 54 1.93 13.77 12.19
C GLY A 54 2.17 14.22 10.74
N GLU A 55 3.38 14.04 10.21
CA GLU A 55 3.73 14.33 8.82
C GLU A 55 3.15 13.29 7.84
N LEU A 56 2.86 12.08 8.33
CA LEU A 56 2.17 11.03 7.57
C LEU A 56 0.85 10.65 8.25
N ALA A 57 -0.27 11.02 7.63
CA ALA A 57 -1.60 10.58 8.04
C ALA A 57 -1.88 9.15 7.55
N VAL A 58 -2.31 8.26 8.45
CA VAL A 58 -2.72 6.89 8.12
C VAL A 58 -4.24 6.82 8.08
N ASP A 59 -4.80 6.66 6.89
CA ASP A 59 -6.25 6.52 6.70
C ASP A 59 -6.71 5.08 6.98
N ILE A 60 -7.31 4.88 8.16
CA ILE A 60 -7.92 3.63 8.59
C ILE A 60 -9.43 3.73 8.39
N ALA A 61 -9.93 3.12 7.33
CA ALA A 61 -11.33 3.17 6.95
C ALA A 61 -12.19 2.11 7.68
N ALA A 62 -11.57 1.08 8.26
CA ALA A 62 -12.26 0.07 9.05
C ALA A 62 -11.34 -0.61 10.07
N VAL A 63 -11.86 -0.88 11.27
CA VAL A 63 -11.22 -1.73 12.28
C VAL A 63 -12.22 -2.82 12.67
N ASN A 64 -11.92 -4.07 12.36
CA ASN A 64 -12.80 -5.21 12.61
C ASN A 64 -12.07 -6.31 13.40
N ASP A 65 -12.82 -7.24 13.96
CA ASP A 65 -12.25 -8.43 14.58
C ASP A 65 -11.72 -9.39 13.51
N TRP A 66 -10.69 -10.16 13.83
CA TRP A 66 -10.16 -11.20 12.94
C TRP A 66 -11.23 -12.21 12.50
N ARG A 67 -12.23 -12.48 13.34
CA ARG A 67 -13.38 -13.34 13.01
C ARG A 67 -14.21 -12.78 11.84
N ASP A 68 -14.19 -11.47 11.63
CA ASP A 68 -14.90 -10.76 10.56
C ASP A 68 -14.04 -10.58 9.29
N ALA A 69 -12.88 -11.24 9.20
CA ALA A 69 -11.94 -11.09 8.08
C ALA A 69 -12.61 -11.33 6.72
N ARG A 70 -13.46 -12.37 6.61
CA ARG A 70 -14.15 -12.71 5.36
C ARG A 70 -15.02 -11.55 4.87
N GLU A 71 -15.85 -11.01 5.75
CA GLU A 71 -16.73 -9.89 5.41
C GLU A 71 -15.93 -8.63 5.07
N THR A 72 -14.87 -8.36 5.83
CA THR A 72 -13.96 -7.24 5.58
C THR A 72 -13.33 -7.33 4.19
N LEU A 73 -12.89 -8.52 3.77
CA LEU A 73 -12.33 -8.76 2.43
C LEU A 73 -13.36 -8.58 1.32
N HIS A 74 -14.61 -9.00 1.53
CA HIS A 74 -15.69 -8.74 0.58
C HIS A 74 -15.93 -7.24 0.40
N ARG A 75 -16.00 -6.48 1.50
CA ARG A 75 -16.17 -5.02 1.45
C ARG A 75 -14.99 -4.31 0.77
N LEU A 76 -13.76 -4.77 1.00
CA LEU A 76 -12.57 -4.27 0.29
C LEU A 76 -12.67 -4.53 -1.23
N ARG A 77 -13.00 -5.76 -1.61
CA ARG A 77 -13.14 -6.15 -3.03
C ARG A 77 -14.23 -5.35 -3.73
N ASP A 78 -15.34 -5.14 -3.06
CA ASP A 78 -16.50 -4.42 -3.60
C ASP A 78 -16.32 -2.90 -3.52
N ARG A 79 -15.10 -2.42 -3.20
CA ARG A 79 -14.70 -1.00 -3.08
C ARG A 79 -15.55 -0.21 -2.07
N ARG A 80 -16.04 -0.87 -1.03
CA ARG A 80 -16.82 -0.27 0.07
C ARG A 80 -15.96 0.15 1.26
N VAL A 81 -14.64 0.04 1.15
CA VAL A 81 -13.65 0.50 2.12
C VAL A 81 -12.70 1.43 1.37
N ALA A 82 -12.82 2.73 1.61
CA ALA A 82 -11.99 3.75 0.98
C ALA A 82 -10.76 4.01 1.86
N GLY A 83 -9.84 3.03 1.94
CA GLY A 83 -8.66 3.13 2.80
C GLY A 83 -8.17 1.77 3.28
N LYS A 84 -7.46 1.76 4.41
CA LYS A 84 -6.96 0.52 5.01
C LYS A 84 -8.01 -0.10 5.93
N ALA A 85 -8.12 -1.43 5.91
CA ALA A 85 -8.85 -2.19 6.92
C ALA A 85 -7.86 -2.87 7.87
N VAL A 86 -8.06 -2.70 9.17
CA VAL A 86 -7.26 -3.34 10.23
C VAL A 86 -8.08 -4.45 10.86
N LEU A 87 -7.46 -5.62 11.03
CA LEU A 87 -8.07 -6.77 11.71
C LEU A 87 -7.38 -7.00 13.05
N LEU A 88 -8.17 -6.97 14.13
CA LEU A 88 -7.68 -7.18 15.49
C LEU A 88 -7.68 -8.69 15.78
N VAL A 89 -6.50 -9.24 16.09
CA VAL A 89 -6.29 -10.68 16.34
C VAL A 89 -6.63 -11.06 17.78
N THR A 90 -6.51 -10.14 18.71
CA THR A 90 -6.97 -10.25 20.10
C THR A 90 -8.24 -9.42 20.23
N GLY A 91 -9.40 -10.08 20.29
CA GLY A 91 -10.73 -9.49 20.07
C GLY A 91 -11.24 -8.47 21.11
N GLU A 92 -10.53 -7.36 21.31
CA GLU A 92 -11.09 -6.18 21.96
C GLU A 92 -11.18 -5.03 20.94
N LYS A 93 -12.42 -4.62 20.62
CA LYS A 93 -12.65 -3.39 19.88
C LYS A 93 -12.24 -2.21 20.77
N PRO A 94 -11.45 -1.23 20.28
CA PRO A 94 -11.33 0.04 20.98
C PRO A 94 -12.72 0.69 21.04
N GLY A 95 -13.13 1.04 22.27
CA GLY A 95 -14.42 1.68 22.57
C GLY A 95 -14.51 3.12 22.10
#